data_AF-A0A817SS70-F1
#
_entry.id   AF-A0A817SS70-F1
#
_cell.length_a   1.000
_cell.length_b   1.000
_cell.length_c   1.000
_cell.angle_alpha   90.00
_cell.angle_beta   90.00
_cell.angle_gamma   90.00
#
_symmetry.space_group_name_H-M   'P 1'
#
loop_
_entity.id
_entity.type
_entity.pdbx_description
1 polymer ?
#
loop_
_entity_poly.entity_id
_entity_poly.type
_entity_poly.pdbx_seq_one_letter_code
_entity_poly.pdbx_strand_id
1 'polypeptide(L)'
;IVIAKFGEDDYRRARIESYSSSSQMYTVYFFDYGNIVQNVPLDHIYSSSNDLDQIEAQAHRFLLGNIKKSTWDTTVRPLIVQEKLNNTIELCFLDKNNSVIHIKFDNENNIYILNENENNQQNKLTTKKEKRDKIE
;
A
#
# COMPACT_ATOMS: atom_id res chain seq x y z
N ILE A 1 -14.57 18.85 -6.89
CA ILE A 1 -13.16 18.42 -7.15
C ILE A 1 -12.46 19.57 -7.88
N VAL A 2 -11.17 19.51 -8.22
CA VAL A 2 -10.51 20.47 -9.13
C VAL A 2 -9.80 19.72 -10.25
N ILE A 3 -9.46 20.42 -11.33
CA ILE A 3 -8.52 19.93 -12.34
C ILE A 3 -7.19 20.62 -12.10
N ALA A 4 -6.12 19.87 -11.96
CA ALA A 4 -4.78 20.42 -11.78
C ALA A 4 -3.85 19.98 -12.91
N LYS A 5 -3.01 20.92 -13.35
CA LYS A 5 -1.97 20.66 -14.35
C LYS A 5 -0.82 19.87 -13.73
N PHE A 6 -0.40 18.80 -14.38
CA PHE A 6 0.68 17.89 -13.97
C PHE A 6 1.66 17.67 -15.14
N GLY A 7 2.61 18.57 -15.34
CA GLY A 7 3.49 18.59 -16.51
C GLY A 7 3.03 19.59 -17.57
N GLU A 8 3.61 19.57 -18.77
CA GLU A 8 3.37 20.61 -19.78
C GLU A 8 1.97 20.57 -20.40
N ASP A 9 1.44 19.37 -20.67
CA ASP A 9 0.17 19.17 -21.41
C ASP A 9 -0.77 18.15 -20.76
N ASP A 10 -0.58 17.85 -19.47
CA ASP A 10 -1.36 16.83 -18.76
C ASP A 10 -2.15 17.46 -17.61
N TYR A 11 -3.45 17.13 -17.56
CA TYR A 11 -4.44 17.68 -16.63
C TYR A 11 -5.18 16.54 -15.98
N ARG A 12 -5.28 16.56 -14.65
CA ARG A 12 -5.78 15.42 -13.88
C ARG A 12 -6.75 15.88 -12.80
N ARG A 13 -7.69 15.00 -12.43
CA ARG A 13 -8.62 15.25 -11.31
C ARG A 13 -7.87 15.24 -10.00
N ALA A 14 -8.12 16.25 -9.18
CA ALA A 14 -7.39 16.45 -7.95
C ALA A 14 -8.20 17.12 -6.85
N ARG A 15 -7.69 17.10 -5.62
CA ARG A 15 -8.17 17.93 -4.51
C ARG A 15 -7.05 18.76 -3.95
N ILE A 16 -7.41 19.95 -3.47
CA ILE A 16 -6.51 20.78 -2.68
C ILE A 16 -6.41 20.16 -1.28
N GLU A 17 -5.19 19.81 -0.88
CA GLU A 17 -4.87 19.31 0.47
C GLU A 17 -4.58 20.48 1.42
N SER A 18 -3.83 21.48 0.95
CA SER A 18 -3.46 22.64 1.74
C SER A 18 -3.09 23.83 0.86
N TYR A 19 -3.09 25.01 1.47
CA TYR A 19 -2.63 26.25 0.87
C TYR A 19 -1.58 26.90 1.78
N SER A 20 -0.47 27.32 1.18
CA SER A 20 0.60 28.06 1.84
C SER A 20 0.45 29.54 1.52
N SER A 21 0.11 30.36 2.52
CA SER A 21 -0.03 31.81 2.33
C SER A 21 1.30 32.53 2.08
N SER A 22 2.42 31.96 2.56
CA SER A 22 3.76 32.55 2.40
C SER A 22 4.29 32.41 0.97
N SER A 23 4.09 31.25 0.35
CA SER A 23 4.49 30.99 -1.04
C SER A 23 3.37 31.23 -2.04
N GLN A 24 2.13 31.41 -1.57
CA GLN A 24 0.92 31.49 -2.41
C GLN A 24 0.73 30.26 -3.31
N MET A 25 1.09 29.08 -2.79
CA MET A 25 1.02 27.83 -3.51
C MET A 25 0.15 26.80 -2.80
N TYR A 26 -0.37 25.86 -3.58
CA TYR A 26 -1.20 24.76 -3.11
C TYR A 26 -0.43 23.45 -3.04
N THR A 27 -0.86 22.59 -2.13
CA THR A 27 -0.56 21.15 -2.18
C THR A 27 -1.78 20.44 -2.73
N VAL A 28 -1.58 19.56 -3.70
CA VAL A 28 -2.65 18.92 -4.47
C VAL A 28 -2.47 17.40 -4.45
N TYR A 29 -3.55 16.66 -4.22
CA TYR A 29 -3.60 15.20 -4.32
C TYR A 29 -4.36 14.78 -5.58
N PHE A 30 -3.76 13.94 -6.42
CA PHE A 30 -4.37 13.46 -7.66
C PHE A 30 -5.17 12.18 -7.41
N PHE A 31 -6.49 12.24 -7.61
CA PHE A 31 -7.42 11.17 -7.25
C PHE A 31 -7.19 9.86 -7.99
N ASP A 32 -6.71 9.94 -9.24
CA ASP A 32 -6.63 8.78 -10.11
C ASP A 32 -5.24 8.13 -10.12
N TYR A 33 -4.27 8.77 -9.46
CA TYR A 33 -2.87 8.31 -9.42
C TYR A 33 -2.30 8.21 -8.00
N GLY A 34 -2.96 8.79 -7.00
CA GLY A 34 -2.61 8.66 -5.60
C GLY A 34 -1.37 9.44 -5.16
N ASN A 35 -0.75 10.22 -6.05
CA ASN A 35 0.41 11.05 -5.74
C ASN A 35 0.00 12.45 -5.24
N ILE A 36 0.86 13.05 -4.42
CA ILE A 36 0.73 14.42 -3.90
C ILE A 36 1.82 15.28 -4.55
N VAL A 37 1.46 16.48 -4.99
CA VAL A 37 2.38 17.49 -5.50
C VAL A 37 2.26 18.76 -4.68
N GLN A 38 3.41 19.28 -4.24
CA GLN A 38 3.52 20.54 -3.51
C GLN A 38 3.86 21.66 -4.48
N ASN A 39 3.66 22.91 -4.05
CA ASN A 39 4.03 24.11 -4.78
C ASN A 39 3.31 24.28 -6.12
N VAL A 40 2.03 23.88 -6.20
CA VAL A 40 1.19 24.08 -7.38
C VAL A 40 0.64 25.51 -7.38
N PRO A 41 0.90 26.33 -8.41
CA PRO A 41 0.36 27.69 -8.48
C PRO A 41 -1.13 27.69 -8.84
N LEU A 42 -1.82 28.80 -8.54
CA LEU A 42 -3.26 28.92 -8.77
C LEU A 42 -3.64 28.82 -10.26
N ASP A 43 -2.82 29.35 -11.15
CA ASP A 43 -3.05 29.33 -12.61
C ASP A 43 -2.93 27.92 -13.22
N HIS A 44 -2.48 26.94 -12.44
CA HIS A 44 -2.46 25.53 -12.78
C HIS A 44 -3.65 24.75 -12.20
N ILE A 45 -4.60 25.43 -11.54
CA ILE A 45 -5.77 24.84 -10.91
C ILE A 45 -7.04 25.42 -11.55
N TYR A 46 -7.91 24.52 -12.00
CA TYR A 46 -9.15 24.86 -12.69
C TYR A 46 -10.34 24.21 -11.98
N SER A 47 -11.52 24.80 -12.13
CA SER A 47 -12.75 24.20 -11.62
C SER A 47 -13.06 22.90 -12.37
N SER A 48 -13.54 21.87 -11.67
CA SER A 48 -14.08 20.67 -12.32
C SER A 48 -15.55 20.86 -12.71
N SER A 49 -16.01 20.11 -13.72
CA SER A 49 -17.44 19.97 -13.99
C SER A 49 -18.09 19.00 -13.02
N ASN A 50 -19.39 19.14 -12.80
CA ASN A 50 -20.16 18.23 -11.93
C ASN A 50 -20.12 16.77 -12.41
N ASP A 51 -19.95 16.55 -13.72
CA ASP A 51 -19.87 15.21 -14.31
C ASP A 51 -18.60 14.48 -13.85
N LEU A 52 -17.48 15.19 -13.76
CA LEU A 52 -16.22 14.61 -13.29
C LEU A 52 -16.24 14.29 -11.80
N ASP A 53 -17.11 14.96 -11.04
CA ASP A 53 -17.31 14.70 -9.63
C ASP A 53 -18.10 13.40 -9.36
N GLN A 54 -18.81 12.87 -10.36
CA GLN A 54 -19.54 11.60 -10.25
C GLN A 54 -18.66 10.37 -10.48
N ILE A 55 -17.47 10.55 -11.05
CA ILE A 55 -16.55 9.45 -11.33
C ILE A 55 -15.79 9.12 -10.04
N GLU A 56 -15.78 7.86 -9.60
CA GLU A 56 -15.02 7.44 -8.42
C GLU A 56 -13.50 7.67 -8.62
N ALA A 57 -12.77 7.96 -7.54
CA ALA A 57 -11.32 8.05 -7.59
C ALA A 57 -10.72 6.69 -8.00
N GLN A 58 -9.82 6.67 -8.97
CA GLN A 58 -9.24 5.42 -9.49
C GLN A 58 -8.00 4.95 -8.71
N ALA A 59 -7.36 5.83 -7.93
CA ALA A 59 -6.32 5.42 -7.00
C ALA A 59 -6.92 5.08 -5.64
N HIS A 60 -6.65 3.85 -5.20
CA HIS A 60 -7.09 3.36 -3.90
C HIS A 60 -5.92 3.29 -2.93
N ARG A 61 -6.16 3.74 -1.70
CA ARG A 61 -5.19 3.63 -0.61
C ARG A 61 -5.51 2.40 0.22
N PHE A 62 -4.52 1.55 0.39
CA PHE A 62 -4.61 0.38 1.25
C PHE A 62 -3.56 0.41 2.36
N LEU A 63 -3.86 -0.25 3.46
CA LEU A 63 -2.90 -0.62 4.49
C LEU A 63 -2.38 -2.02 4.20
N LEU A 64 -1.08 -2.24 4.34
CA LEU A 64 -0.50 -3.56 4.21
C LEU A 64 -0.62 -4.29 5.55
N GLY A 65 -1.33 -5.42 5.57
CA GLY A 65 -1.50 -6.25 6.76
C GLY A 65 -0.45 -7.36 6.84
N ASN A 66 -0.34 -7.96 8.03
CA ASN A 66 0.46 -9.16 8.30
C ASN A 66 1.94 -9.06 7.88
N ILE A 67 2.51 -7.85 7.85
CA ILE A 67 3.93 -7.61 7.58
C ILE A 67 4.52 -6.76 8.71
N LYS A 68 5.49 -7.34 9.43
CA LYS A 68 6.32 -6.64 10.41
C LYS A 68 7.11 -5.53 9.70
N LYS A 69 7.26 -4.38 10.36
CA LYS A 69 8.00 -3.23 9.81
C LYS A 69 9.40 -3.60 9.31
N SER A 70 10.13 -4.44 10.06
CA SER A 70 11.45 -4.91 9.65
C SER A 70 11.43 -5.67 8.32
N THR A 71 10.46 -6.57 8.13
CA THR A 71 10.26 -7.32 6.88
C THR A 71 9.85 -6.41 5.72
N TRP A 72 9.00 -5.41 6.00
CA TRP A 72 8.64 -4.39 5.03
C TRP A 72 9.87 -3.64 4.51
N ASP A 73 10.67 -3.08 5.41
CA ASP A 73 11.79 -2.20 5.06
C ASP A 73 12.91 -2.94 4.32
N THR A 74 13.23 -4.17 4.72
CA THR A 74 14.37 -4.92 4.17
C THR A 74 14.04 -5.74 2.94
N THR A 75 12.78 -6.15 2.76
CA THR A 75 12.46 -7.21 1.80
C THR A 75 11.29 -6.86 0.90
N VAL A 76 10.12 -6.59 1.48
CA VAL A 76 8.89 -6.42 0.69
C VAL A 76 8.92 -5.11 -0.11
N ARG A 77 9.35 -4.01 0.52
CA ARG A 77 9.41 -2.71 -0.15
C ARG A 77 10.40 -2.70 -1.32
N PRO A 78 11.65 -3.19 -1.18
CA PRO A 78 12.56 -3.33 -2.33
C PRO A 78 11.97 -4.16 -3.47
N LEU A 79 11.41 -5.34 -3.19
CA LEU A 79 10.76 -6.20 -4.19
C LEU A 79 9.68 -5.45 -4.98
N ILE A 80 8.78 -4.76 -4.28
CA ILE A 80 7.70 -4.01 -4.93
C ILE A 80 8.26 -2.85 -5.75
N VAL A 81 9.14 -2.04 -5.17
CA VAL A 81 9.62 -0.79 -5.78
C VAL A 81 10.59 -1.05 -6.94
N GLN A 82 11.37 -2.13 -6.90
CA GLN A 82 12.41 -2.41 -7.89
C GLN A 82 11.97 -3.41 -8.95
N GLU A 83 11.25 -4.46 -8.58
CA GLU A 83 10.96 -5.59 -9.48
C GLU A 83 9.53 -5.60 -9.99
N LYS A 84 8.60 -5.01 -9.23
CA LYS A 84 7.16 -5.04 -9.54
C LYS A 84 6.55 -3.68 -9.84
N LEU A 85 7.37 -2.62 -9.88
CA LEU A 85 6.92 -1.31 -10.32
C LEU A 85 6.45 -1.41 -11.78
N ASN A 86 5.21 -1.00 -12.04
CA ASN A 86 4.52 -1.12 -13.33
C ASN A 86 4.07 -2.53 -13.74
N ASN A 87 4.14 -3.52 -12.83
CA ASN A 87 3.55 -4.83 -13.06
C ASN A 87 2.15 -4.91 -12.44
N THR A 88 1.29 -5.76 -13.00
CA THR A 88 0.04 -6.16 -12.35
C THR A 88 0.38 -6.95 -11.08
N ILE A 89 -0.29 -6.60 -9.98
CA ILE A 89 -0.19 -7.31 -8.71
C ILE A 89 -1.57 -7.82 -8.29
N GLU A 90 -1.61 -9.01 -7.71
CA GLU A 90 -2.83 -9.53 -7.10
C GLU A 90 -2.88 -9.21 -5.61
N LEU A 91 -4.05 -8.78 -5.14
CA LEU A 91 -4.29 -8.43 -3.74
C LEU A 91 -5.36 -9.34 -3.12
N CYS A 92 -5.27 -9.54 -1.81
CA CYS A 92 -6.33 -10.13 -1.00
C CYS A 92 -6.73 -9.16 0.10
N PHE A 93 -8.04 -8.94 0.28
CA PHE A 93 -8.54 -8.15 1.39
C PHE A 93 -8.54 -8.98 2.68
N LEU A 94 -7.99 -8.40 3.74
CA LEU A 94 -7.91 -9.02 5.07
C LEU A 94 -9.03 -8.56 5.99
N ASP A 95 -9.76 -7.50 5.60
CA ASP A 95 -10.87 -6.93 6.35
C ASP A 95 -12.12 -6.78 5.47
N LYS A 96 -13.27 -6.62 6.12
CA LYS A 96 -14.56 -6.46 5.44
C LYS A 96 -14.73 -5.10 4.75
N ASN A 97 -13.92 -4.11 5.14
CA ASN A 97 -13.97 -2.76 4.59
C ASN A 97 -13.03 -2.60 3.38
N ASN A 98 -12.38 -3.68 2.92
CA ASN A 98 -11.42 -3.66 1.82
C ASN A 98 -10.31 -2.60 2.01
N SER A 99 -9.90 -2.35 3.25
CA SER A 99 -8.92 -1.32 3.60
C SER A 99 -7.54 -1.88 3.91
N VAL A 100 -7.47 -3.16 4.30
CA VAL A 100 -6.23 -3.86 4.63
C VAL A 100 -6.02 -4.97 3.60
N ILE A 101 -4.84 -4.99 3.00
CA ILE A 101 -4.47 -5.94 1.93
C ILE A 101 -3.30 -6.82 2.31
N HIS A 102 -3.24 -7.98 1.67
CA HIS A 102 -2.05 -8.79 1.50
C HIS A 102 -1.73 -8.87 -0.01
N ILE A 103 -0.45 -8.73 -0.37
CA ILE A 103 0.02 -8.80 -1.77
C ILE A 103 0.41 -10.24 -2.06
N LYS A 104 -0.16 -10.84 -3.10
CA LYS A 104 0.29 -12.17 -3.56
C LYS A 104 1.54 -12.01 -4.41
N PHE A 105 2.56 -12.82 -4.12
CA PHE A 105 3.75 -12.94 -4.96
C PHE A 105 3.71 -14.31 -5.63
N ASP A 106 3.92 -14.35 -6.96
CA ASP A 106 3.82 -15.57 -7.79
C ASP A 106 4.83 -16.66 -7.43
N ASN A 107 5.84 -16.36 -6.61
CA ASN A 107 6.77 -17.36 -6.13
C ASN A 107 6.17 -18.06 -4.91
N GLU A 108 5.56 -19.22 -5.16
CA GLU A 108 5.07 -20.21 -4.19
C GLU A 108 6.10 -20.60 -3.10
N ASN A 109 7.36 -20.20 -3.25
CA ASN A 109 8.46 -20.47 -2.30
C ASN A 109 8.88 -19.29 -1.40
N ASN A 110 8.39 -18.07 -1.63
CA ASN A 110 8.66 -16.91 -0.76
C ASN A 110 7.36 -16.37 -0.17
N ILE A 111 6.58 -17.26 0.42
CA ILE A 111 5.50 -16.83 1.28
C ILE A 111 6.18 -16.28 2.55
N TYR A 112 6.26 -14.95 2.66
CA TYR A 112 6.41 -14.31 3.97
C TYR A 112 5.11 -14.53 4.76
N ILE A 113 4.81 -15.80 5.07
CA ILE A 113 3.92 -16.14 6.17
C ILE A 113 4.68 -15.70 7.40
N LEU A 114 4.40 -14.49 7.87
CA LEU A 114 4.75 -14.17 9.23
C LEU A 114 3.90 -15.08 10.11
N ASN A 115 4.57 -16.10 10.63
CA ASN A 115 4.09 -17.09 11.58
C ASN A 115 2.97 -16.53 12.50
N GLU A 116 1.73 -16.85 12.20
CA GLU A 116 0.77 -17.17 13.25
C GLU A 116 1.19 -18.54 13.78
N ASN A 117 2.12 -18.62 14.75
CA ASN A 117 2.33 -19.76 15.67
C ASN A 117 3.62 -19.59 16.51
N GLU A 118 3.72 -18.55 17.33
CA GLU A 118 4.73 -18.53 18.43
C GLU A 118 4.21 -19.11 19.75
N ASN A 119 2.98 -19.65 19.82
CA ASN A 119 2.43 -20.25 21.05
C ASN A 119 2.22 -21.78 21.04
N ASN A 120 2.64 -22.52 20.00
CA ASN A 120 2.39 -23.97 19.93
C ASN A 120 3.62 -24.87 19.78
N GLN A 121 4.85 -24.34 19.83
CA GLN A 121 6.07 -25.18 19.76
C GLN A 121 6.69 -25.56 21.12
N GLN A 122 6.09 -25.16 22.25
CA GLN A 122 6.59 -25.58 23.58
C GLN A 122 5.94 -26.86 24.14
N ASN A 123 4.90 -27.42 23.50
CA ASN A 123 4.21 -28.63 23.98
C ASN A 123 4.44 -29.91 23.16
N LYS A 124 5.44 -29.94 22.25
CA LYS A 124 5.76 -31.16 21.47
C LYS A 124 7.17 -31.74 21.69
N LEU A 125 7.99 -31.15 22.56
CA LEU A 125 9.32 -31.70 22.90
C LEU A 125 9.38 -32.50 24.22
N THR A 126 8.30 -32.56 25.02
CA THR A 126 8.31 -33.28 26.30
C THR A 126 7.79 -34.73 26.26
N THR A 127 7.28 -35.23 25.13
CA THR A 127 6.75 -36.62 25.06
C THR A 127 7.56 -37.60 24.21
N LYS A 128 8.72 -37.19 23.65
CA LYS A 128 9.61 -38.09 22.89
C LYS A 128 10.88 -38.55 23.61
N LYS A 129 11.18 -38.02 24.81
CA LYS A 129 12.43 -38.34 25.52
C LYS A 129 12.31 -39.47 26.57
N GLU A 130 11.10 -39.92 26.91
CA GLU A 130 10.91 -40.95 27.97
C GLU A 130 10.70 -42.40 27.46
N LYS A 131 10.88 -42.67 26.16
CA LYS A 131 10.70 -44.03 25.60
C LYS A 131 11.94 -44.67 24.96
N ARG A 132 13.15 -44.15 25.22
CA ARG A 132 14.39 -44.74 24.65
C ARG A 132 15.41 -45.29 25.64
N ASP A 133 15.16 -45.24 26.94
CA ASP A 133 16.02 -45.90 27.94
C ASP A 133 15.22 -47.00 28.65
N LYS A 134 15.10 -48.16 27.99
CA LYS A 134 14.83 -49.50 28.54
C LYS A 134 14.75 -50.48 27.35
N ILE A 135 15.50 -51.59 27.42
CA ILE A 135 15.84 -52.58 26.36
C ILE A 135 17.11 -52.09 25.63
N GLU A 136 18.32 -52.60 25.87
CA GLU A 136 18.84 -53.94 26.21
C GLU A 136 19.92 -53.89 27.30
#